data_AF-A0A8T5IAV3-F1
#
_entry.id   AF-A0A8T5IAV3-F1
#
_cell.length_a   1.000
_cell.length_b   1.000
_cell.length_c   1.000
_cell.angle_alpha   90.00
_cell.angle_beta   90.00
_cell.angle_gamma   90.00
#
_symmetry.space_group_name_H-M   'P 1'
#
loop_
_entity.id
_entity.type
_entity.pdbx_description
1 polymer ?
#
loop_
_entity_poly.entity_id
_entity_poly.type
_entity_poly.pdbx_seq_one_letter_code
_entity_poly.pdbx_strand_id
1 'polypeptide(L)'
;MGAKLNYWIDVLMVACLIIVGISGVVLYFAFVSGVPGQGRAATFLGTHKIDWQPWHNYFGLFFIALMILHLILHWDFFWGMTKRLFAREEVSGQKS
;
A
#
# COMPACT_ATOMS: atom_id res chain seq x y z
N MET A 1 -0.97 17.30 16.25
CA MET A 1 0.11 17.38 15.23
C MET A 1 -0.34 18.30 14.11
N GLY A 2 0.59 18.93 13.39
CA GLY A 2 0.22 19.91 12.35
C GLY A 2 -0.55 19.25 11.21
N ALA A 3 -1.80 19.66 10.96
CA ALA A 3 -2.66 19.09 9.90
C ALA A 3 -1.99 19.06 8.51
N LYS A 4 -1.05 19.97 8.26
CA LYS A 4 -0.23 20.02 7.04
C LYS A 4 0.66 18.77 6.86
N LEU A 5 1.29 18.28 7.94
CA LEU A 5 2.18 17.11 7.87
C LEU A 5 1.38 15.84 7.55
N ASN A 6 0.22 15.67 8.19
CA ASN A 6 -0.67 14.54 7.95
C ASN A 6 -1.14 14.52 6.49
N TYR A 7 -1.58 15.67 5.97
CA TYR A 7 -2.00 15.80 4.57
C TYR A 7 -0.87 15.43 3.59
N TRP A 8 0.36 15.89 3.83
CA TRP A 8 1.49 15.56 2.97
C TRP A 8 1.86 14.08 3.01
N ILE A 9 1.79 13.44 4.18
CA ILE A 9 2.05 12.00 4.32
C ILE A 9 0.98 11.19 3.56
N ASP A 10 -0.28 11.58 3.65
CA ASP A 10 -1.37 10.92 2.92
C ASP A 10 -1.21 11.07 1.40
N VAL A 11 -0.91 12.28 0.91
CA VAL A 11 -0.65 12.52 -0.51
C VAL A 11 0.54 11.68 -1.01
N LEU A 12 1.62 11.63 -0.21
CA LEU A 12 2.81 10.85 -0.55
C LEU A 12 2.50 9.35 -0.56
N MET A 13 1.73 8.84 0.41
CA MET A 13 1.27 7.45 0.41
C MET A 13 0.47 7.12 -0.84
N VAL A 14 -0.48 7.97 -1.25
CA VAL A 14 -1.30 7.74 -2.45
C VAL A 14 -0.42 7.72 -3.70
N ALA A 15 0.54 8.63 -3.82
CA ALA A 15 1.48 8.63 -4.93
C ALA A 15 2.32 7.33 -4.97
N CYS A 16 2.85 6.91 -3.81
CA CYS A 16 3.60 5.66 -3.70
C CYS A 16 2.74 4.44 -4.02
N LEU A 17 1.48 4.42 -3.56
CA LEU A 17 0.53 3.36 -3.86
C LEU A 17 0.28 3.23 -5.37
N ILE A 18 0.13 4.35 -6.08
CA ILE A 18 -0.04 4.34 -7.54
C ILE A 18 1.21 3.77 -8.22
N ILE A 19 2.41 4.22 -7.82
CA ILE A 19 3.67 3.76 -8.42
C ILE A 19 3.88 2.26 -8.17
N VAL A 20 3.74 1.80 -6.92
CA VAL A 20 3.89 0.39 -6.53
C VAL A 20 2.79 -0.47 -7.16
N GLY A 21 1.54 0.02 -7.19
CA GLY A 21 0.42 -0.65 -7.81
C GLY A 21 0.62 -0.86 -9.31
N ILE A 22 0.99 0.19 -10.05
CA ILE A 22 1.25 0.10 -11.49
C ILE A 22 2.44 -0.82 -11.76
N SER A 23 3.56 -0.63 -11.06
CA SER A 23 4.75 -1.48 -11.26
C SER A 23 4.47 -2.94 -10.87
N GLY A 24 3.64 -3.21 -9.87
CA GLY A 24 3.21 -4.55 -9.49
C GLY A 24 2.31 -5.20 -10.55
N VAL A 25 1.34 -4.44 -11.09
CA VAL A 25 0.50 -4.88 -12.21
C VAL A 25 1.36 -5.18 -13.43
N VAL A 26 2.32 -4.32 -13.78
CA VAL A 26 3.27 -4.58 -14.86
C VAL A 26 4.09 -5.84 -14.56
N LEU A 27 4.67 -5.97 -13.37
CA LEU A 27 5.45 -7.17 -12.99
C LEU A 27 4.63 -8.47 -13.09
N TYR A 28 3.35 -8.41 -12.71
CA TYR A 28 2.44 -9.53 -12.78
C TYR A 28 2.08 -9.85 -14.24
N PHE A 29 1.50 -8.91 -14.99
CA PHE A 29 1.01 -9.20 -16.34
C PHE A 29 2.12 -9.34 -17.39
N ALA A 30 3.21 -8.61 -17.27
CA ALA A 30 4.30 -8.62 -18.24
C ALA A 30 5.34 -9.72 -18.00
N PHE A 31 5.55 -10.12 -16.74
CA PHE A 31 6.67 -11.00 -16.37
C PHE A 31 6.26 -12.27 -15.60
N VAL A 32 4.97 -12.45 -15.26
CA VAL A 32 4.37 -13.73 -14.83
C VAL A 32 3.53 -14.28 -15.98
N SER A 33 4.17 -14.54 -17.12
CA SER A 33 3.62 -15.46 -18.11
C SER A 33 4.35 -16.79 -17.91
N GLY A 34 3.61 -17.83 -17.53
CA GLY A 34 4.08 -19.03 -16.82
C GLY A 34 4.99 -19.96 -17.61
N VAL A 35 6.14 -19.48 -18.06
CA VAL A 35 7.18 -20.27 -18.73
C VAL A 35 8.27 -20.61 -17.71
N PRO A 36 8.41 -21.89 -17.30
CA PRO A 36 9.50 -22.34 -16.46
C PRO A 36 10.83 -22.04 -17.17
N GLY A 37 11.70 -21.25 -16.54
CA GLY A 37 13.03 -20.88 -17.08
C GLY A 37 13.17 -19.42 -17.54
N GLN A 38 12.08 -18.65 -17.67
CA GLN A 38 12.15 -17.25 -18.09
C GLN A 38 12.34 -16.24 -16.94
N GLY A 39 12.53 -16.72 -15.70
CA GLY A 39 12.55 -15.88 -14.49
C GLY A 39 13.59 -14.75 -14.46
N ARG A 40 14.68 -14.87 -15.24
CA ARG A 40 15.71 -13.83 -15.42
C ARG A 40 15.74 -13.17 -16.80
N ALA A 41 15.25 -13.86 -17.84
CA ALA A 41 15.34 -13.42 -19.24
C ALA A 41 14.01 -12.91 -19.81
N ALA A 42 12.94 -12.87 -19.01
CA ALA A 42 11.67 -12.28 -19.42
C ALA A 42 11.91 -10.80 -19.73
N THR A 43 11.73 -10.46 -21.00
CA THR A 43 11.88 -9.14 -21.57
C THR A 43 10.50 -8.63 -21.93
N PHE A 44 10.19 -7.42 -21.47
CA PHE A 44 8.95 -6.72 -21.82
C PHE A 44 9.31 -5.32 -22.29
N LEU A 45 8.83 -4.94 -23.49
CA LEU A 45 9.14 -3.64 -24.11
C LEU A 45 10.65 -3.31 -24.19
N GLY A 46 11.50 -4.31 -24.44
CA GLY A 46 12.96 -4.12 -24.52
C GLY A 46 13.66 -3.89 -23.18
N THR A 47 12.93 -4.03 -22.05
CA THR A 47 13.48 -3.90 -20.70
C THR A 47 13.37 -5.22 -19.95
N HIS A 48 14.34 -5.52 -19.09
CA HIS A 48 14.39 -6.79 -18.38
C HIS A 48 13.60 -6.73 -17.08
N LYS A 49 13.02 -7.86 -16.67
CA LYS A 49 12.40 -8.02 -15.33
C LYS A 49 13.32 -7.56 -14.20
N ILE A 50 14.63 -7.78 -14.37
CA ILE A 50 15.67 -7.44 -13.40
C ILE A 50 15.77 -5.93 -13.14
N ASP A 51 15.33 -5.09 -14.07
CA ASP A 51 15.35 -3.65 -13.91
C ASP A 51 14.10 -3.18 -13.15
N TRP A 52 12.93 -3.75 -13.45
CA TRP A 52 11.65 -3.36 -12.84
C TRP A 52 11.49 -3.85 -11.40
N GLN A 53 12.00 -5.03 -11.08
CA GLN A 53 11.80 -5.67 -9.78
C GLN A 53 12.45 -4.91 -8.61
N PRO A 54 13.71 -4.44 -8.70
CA PRO A 54 14.33 -3.63 -7.64
C PRO A 54 13.58 -2.34 -7.38
N TRP A 55 13.16 -1.61 -8.43
CA TRP A 55 12.41 -0.36 -8.27
C TRP A 55 11.08 -0.60 -7.56
N HIS A 56 10.31 -1.61 -7.98
CA HIS A 56 9.08 -1.99 -7.30
C HIS A 56 9.32 -2.31 -5.81
N ASN A 57 10.38 -3.05 -5.50
CA ASN A 57 10.72 -3.40 -4.12
C ASN A 57 11.12 -2.18 -3.28
N TYR A 58 11.91 -1.24 -3.81
CA TYR A 58 12.31 -0.04 -3.07
C TYR A 58 11.11 0.88 -2.79
N PHE A 59 10.26 1.13 -3.79
CA PHE A 59 9.04 1.91 -3.60
C PHE A 59 8.05 1.19 -2.68
N GLY A 60 7.96 -0.14 -2.75
CA GLY A 60 7.15 -0.95 -1.85
C GLY A 60 7.61 -0.85 -0.40
N LEU A 61 8.92 -0.95 -0.15
CA LEU A 61 9.49 -0.79 1.19
C LEU A 61 9.26 0.62 1.74
N PHE A 62 9.43 1.64 0.89
CA PHE A 62 9.15 3.02 1.26
C PHE A 62 7.66 3.24 1.59
N PHE A 63 6.76 2.66 0.80
CA PHE A 63 5.33 2.69 1.06
C PHE A 63 4.97 2.03 2.40
N ILE A 64 5.57 0.88 2.73
CA ILE A 64 5.36 0.23 4.04
C ILE A 64 5.79 1.15 5.19
N ALA A 65 6.94 1.81 5.07
CA ALA A 65 7.42 2.75 6.08
C ALA A 65 6.44 3.94 6.26
N LEU A 66 5.92 4.49 5.16
CA LEU A 66 4.91 5.54 5.20
C LEU A 66 3.59 5.05 5.80
N MET A 67 3.18 3.82 5.52
CA MET A 67 1.96 3.22 6.07
C MET A 67 2.07 3.07 7.59
N ILE A 68 3.21 2.61 8.11
CA ILE A 68 3.46 2.54 9.56
C ILE A 68 3.38 3.95 10.18
N LEU A 69 4.02 4.94 9.56
CA LEU A 69 3.97 6.32 10.03
C LEU A 69 2.54 6.86 10.04
N HIS A 70 1.76 6.62 8.98
CA HIS A 70 0.36 6.99 8.90
C HIS A 70 -0.48 6.35 10.02
N LEU A 71 -0.31 5.05 10.29
CA LEU A 71 -1.01 4.38 11.38
C LEU A 71 -0.70 4.98 12.75
N ILE A 72 0.56 5.35 13.00
CA ILE A 72 0.96 6.03 14.23
C ILE A 72 0.30 7.42 14.33
N LEU A 73 0.27 8.18 13.23
CA LEU A 73 -0.34 9.51 13.19
C LEU A 73 -1.86 9.48 13.38
N HIS A 74 -2.52 8.43 12.89
CA HIS A 74 -3.97 8.25 12.98
C HIS A 74 -4.40 7.31 14.11
N TRP A 75 -3.48 6.91 15.00
CA TRP A 75 -3.73 5.95 16.07
C TRP A 75 -4.89 6.37 16.99
N ASP A 76 -4.93 7.66 17.37
CA ASP A 76 -5.99 8.20 18.23
C ASP A 76 -7.37 8.16 17.55
N PHE A 77 -7.41 8.41 16.25
CA PHE A 77 -8.63 8.29 15.45
C PHE A 77 -9.10 6.84 15.39
N PHE A 78 -8.19 5.89 15.17
CA PHE A 78 -8.51 4.46 15.14
C PHE A 78 -9.09 3.98 16.47
N TRP A 79 -8.51 4.41 17.60
CA TRP A 79 -9.02 4.07 18.91
C TRP A 79 -10.39 4.70 19.20
N GLY A 80 -10.57 5.96 18.83
CA GLY A 80 -11.85 6.66 18.96
C GLY A 80 -12.96 6.03 18.11
N MET A 81 -12.64 5.63 16.86
CA MET A 81 -13.58 4.97 15.95
C MET A 81 -13.94 3.56 16.45
N THR A 82 -12.94 2.77 16.85
CA THR A 82 -13.14 1.43 17.41
C THR A 82 -14.08 1.47 18.61
N LYS A 83 -13.83 2.38 19.57
CA LYS A 83 -14.72 2.57 20.72
C LYS A 83 -16.16 2.92 20.32
N ARG A 84 -16.33 3.80 19.33
CA ARG A 84 -17.67 4.19 18.85
C ARG A 84 -18.40 3.07 18.14
N LEU A 85 -17.69 2.25 17.35
CA LEU A 85 -18.27 1.08 16.69
C LEU A 85 -18.75 0.06 17.72
N PHE A 86 -17.89 -0.33 18.68
CA PHE A 86 -18.26 -1.28 19.73
C PHE A 86 -19.36 -0.74 20.66
N ALA A 87 -19.32 0.55 21.05
CA ALA A 87 -20.37 1.14 21.86
C ALA A 87 -21.73 1.25 21.13
N ARG A 88 -21.73 1.33 19.80
CA ARG A 88 -22.96 1.38 19.01
C ARG A 88 -23.64 0.01 18.91
N GLU A 89 -22.87 -1.07 18.87
CA GLU A 89 -23.39 -2.45 18.90
C GLU A 89 -24.12 -2.75 20.22
N GLU A 90 -23.59 -2.29 21.36
CA GLU A 90 -24.23 -2.44 22.67
C GLU A 90 -25.60 -1.73 22.73
N VAL A 91 -25.70 -0.53 22.14
CA VAL A 91 -26.96 0.24 22.13
C VAL A 91 -27.99 -0.33 21.14
N SER A 92 -27.58 -0.98 20.04
CA SER A 92 -28.52 -1.66 19.13
C SER A 92 -28.95 -3.04 19.61
N GLY A 93 -28.08 -3.77 20.34
CA GLY A 93 -28.41 -5.06 20.95
C GLY A 93 -29.40 -4.97 22.12
N GLN A 94 -29.51 -3.80 22.76
CA GLN A 94 -30.46 -3.56 23.85
C GLN A 94 -31.89 -3.19 23.40
N LYS A 95 -32.15 -3.10 22.08
CA LYS A 95 -33.45 -2.73 21.50
C LYS A 95 -34.18 -3.89 20.80
N SER A 96 -33.73 -5.14 20.97
CA SER A 96 -34.42 -6.33 20.43
C SER A 96 -34.99 -7.21 21.52
#